data_AF-A0A1I5AH09-F1
#
_entry.id   AF-A0A1I5AH09-F1
#
_cell.length_a   1.000
_cell.length_b   1.000
_cell.length_c   1.000
_cell.angle_alpha   90.00
_cell.angle_beta   90.00
_cell.angle_gamma   90.00
#
_symmetry.space_group_name_H-M   'P 1'
#
loop_
_entity.id
_entity.type
_entity.pdbx_description
1 polymer ?
#
loop_
_entity_poly.entity_id
_entity_poly.type
_entity_poly.pdbx_seq_one_letter_code
_entity_poly.pdbx_strand_id
1 'polypeptide(L)'
;YVFQKYFTGKSDLKADYEFPKLEEIEKFVKENNHLPGVPSAKEIQENGLKVGEMNNLLLQKIEEITLLLIEQQKEIKELKETINKK
;
A
#
# COMPACT_ATOMS: atom_id res chain seq x y z
N TYR A 1 -5.94 -9.86 -2.80
CA TYR A 1 -6.64 -8.80 -2.06
C TYR A 1 -6.13 -8.74 -0.64
N VAL A 2 -5.86 -7.56 -0.12
CA VAL A 2 -5.15 -7.36 1.16
C VAL A 2 -6.09 -7.00 2.32
N PHE A 3 -7.34 -6.60 2.02
CA PHE A 3 -8.33 -6.27 3.06
C PHE A 3 -8.64 -7.42 4.02
N GLN A 4 -8.76 -8.65 3.51
CA GLN A 4 -9.02 -9.83 4.35
C GLN A 4 -7.91 -9.99 5.40
N LYS A 5 -6.65 -9.90 4.96
CA LYS A 5 -5.47 -9.95 5.85
C LYS A 5 -5.51 -8.83 6.88
N TYR A 6 -5.84 -7.61 6.44
CA TYR A 6 -5.91 -6.44 7.30
C TYR A 6 -6.95 -6.58 8.42
N PHE A 7 -8.19 -6.91 8.08
CA PHE A 7 -9.30 -6.91 9.04
C PHE A 7 -9.42 -8.21 9.85
N THR A 8 -8.95 -9.34 9.31
CA THR A 8 -9.13 -10.66 9.94
C THR A 8 -7.81 -11.29 10.42
N GLY A 9 -6.67 -10.68 10.08
CA GLY A 9 -5.33 -11.21 10.35
C GLY A 9 -4.91 -12.36 9.42
N LYS A 10 -5.82 -12.85 8.56
CA LYS A 10 -5.59 -13.99 7.65
C LYS A 10 -6.03 -13.66 6.23
N SER A 11 -5.34 -14.23 5.25
CA SER A 11 -5.84 -14.25 3.88
C SER A 11 -5.50 -15.57 3.21
N ASP A 12 -6.48 -16.18 2.56
CA ASP A 12 -6.31 -17.47 1.86
C ASP A 12 -5.48 -17.30 0.59
N LEU A 13 -5.47 -16.10 0.01
CA LEU A 13 -4.75 -15.78 -1.22
C LEU A 13 -3.40 -15.08 -0.97
N LYS A 14 -3.25 -14.45 0.19
CA LYS A 14 -2.10 -13.58 0.54
C LYS A 14 -1.72 -13.78 2.02
N ALA A 15 -1.48 -15.01 2.43
CA ALA A 15 -1.19 -15.37 3.82
C ALA A 15 0.05 -14.65 4.37
N ASP A 16 1.09 -14.56 3.53
CA ASP A 16 2.41 -13.99 3.86
C ASP A 16 2.52 -12.50 3.49
N TYR A 17 1.41 -11.85 3.17
CA TYR A 17 1.43 -10.42 2.84
C TYR A 17 1.59 -9.59 4.12
N GLU A 18 2.65 -8.80 4.13
CA GLU A 18 2.94 -7.81 5.18
C GLU A 18 2.62 -6.41 4.66
N PHE A 19 1.92 -5.64 5.49
CA PHE A 19 1.62 -4.25 5.18
C PHE A 19 2.87 -3.40 5.45
N PRO A 20 3.43 -2.74 4.42
CA PRO A 20 4.59 -1.88 4.61
C PRO A 20 4.19 -0.65 5.42
N LYS A 21 5.09 -0.18 6.28
CA LYS A 21 4.89 1.09 7.01
C LYS A 21 5.13 2.27 6.08
N LEU A 22 4.51 3.42 6.36
CA LEU A 22 4.67 4.62 5.53
C LEU A 22 6.13 5.06 5.43
N GLU A 23 6.91 4.90 6.50
CA GLU A 23 8.34 5.25 6.54
C GLU A 23 9.17 4.34 5.62
N GLU A 24 8.81 3.05 5.52
CA GLU A 24 9.47 2.08 4.65
C GLU A 24 9.14 2.36 3.19
N ILE A 25 7.88 2.71 2.89
CA ILE A 25 7.46 3.16 1.56
C ILE A 25 8.20 4.43 1.17
N GLU A 26 8.26 5.43 2.06
CA GLU A 26 8.95 6.70 1.80
C GLU A 26 10.43 6.48 1.50
N LYS A 27 11.11 5.67 2.32
CA LYS A 27 12.51 5.32 2.10
C LYS A 27 12.71 4.67 0.73
N PHE A 28 11.89 3.66 0.41
CA PHE A 28 11.99 2.94 -0.86
C PHE A 28 11.76 3.88 -2.05
N VAL A 29 10.73 4.72 -2.00
CA VAL A 29 10.40 5.64 -3.10
C VAL A 29 11.50 6.68 -3.30
N LYS A 30 12.11 7.21 -2.22
CA LYS A 30 13.26 8.12 -2.32
C LYS A 30 14.47 7.48 -2.98
N GLU A 31 14.74 6.21 -2.67
CA GLU A 31 15.90 5.48 -3.18
C GLU A 31 15.68 4.99 -4.63
N ASN A 32 14.46 4.54 -4.96
CA ASN A 32 14.20 3.78 -6.20
C ASN A 32 13.32 4.53 -7.21
N ASN A 33 12.66 5.62 -6.82
CA ASN A 33 11.74 6.42 -7.67
C ASN A 33 10.53 5.65 -8.25
N HIS A 34 10.16 4.52 -7.64
CA HIS A 34 8.92 3.80 -7.91
C HIS A 34 8.41 3.13 -6.63
N LEU A 35 7.18 2.61 -6.67
CA LEU A 35 6.56 1.96 -5.50
C LEU A 35 7.15 0.56 -5.26
N PRO A 36 7.24 0.11 -3.99
CA PRO A 36 7.61 -1.26 -3.66
C PRO A 36 6.70 -2.27 -4.36
N GLY A 37 7.30 -3.30 -4.97
CA GLY A 37 6.58 -4.34 -5.70
C GLY A 37 6.01 -3.91 -7.06
N VAL A 38 6.24 -2.66 -7.49
CA VAL A 38 5.95 -2.19 -8.84
C VAL A 38 7.25 -2.16 -9.64
N PRO A 39 7.33 -2.78 -10.83
CA PRO A 39 8.49 -2.68 -11.68
C PRO A 39 8.82 -1.23 -12.03
N SER A 40 10.10 -0.89 -12.05
CA SER A 40 10.58 0.40 -12.54
C SER A 40 10.26 0.58 -14.03
N ALA A 41 10.25 1.82 -14.49
CA ALA A 41 10.08 2.13 -15.91
C ALA A 41 11.15 1.44 -16.78
N LYS A 42 12.37 1.32 -16.27
CA LYS A 42 13.48 0.62 -16.94
C LYS A 42 13.19 -0.88 -17.07
N GLU A 43 12.75 -1.54 -16.00
CA GLU A 43 12.41 -2.96 -16.05
C GLU A 43 11.24 -3.26 -16.99
N ILE A 44 10.25 -2.37 -17.05
CA ILE A 44 9.12 -2.47 -17.98
C ILE A 44 9.60 -2.32 -19.43
N GLN A 45 10.53 -1.41 -19.69
CA GLN A 45 11.09 -1.21 -21.01
C GLN A 45 11.92 -2.42 -21.48
N GLU A 46 12.71 -3.02 -20.58
CA GLU A 46 13.60 -4.13 -20.90
C GLU A 46 12.86 -5.47 -21.03
N ASN A 47 11.93 -5.76 -20.11
CA ASN A 47 11.30 -7.07 -20.01
C ASN A 47 9.87 -7.12 -20.57
N GLY A 48 9.33 -5.97 -20.98
CA GLY A 48 7.93 -5.81 -21.29
C GLY A 48 7.04 -5.91 -20.05
N LEU A 49 5.73 -5.79 -20.26
CA LEU A 49 4.76 -5.85 -19.18
C LEU A 49 3.52 -6.59 -19.63
N LYS A 50 3.09 -7.58 -18.83
CA LYS A 50 1.81 -8.23 -19.04
C LYS A 50 0.70 -7.39 -18.40
N VAL A 51 -0.23 -6.92 -19.22
CA VAL A 51 -1.33 -6.03 -18.80
C VAL A 51 -2.16 -6.65 -17.66
N GLY A 52 -2.43 -7.96 -17.71
CA GLY A 52 -3.17 -8.65 -16.64
C GLY A 52 -2.43 -8.66 -15.29
N GLU A 53 -1.11 -8.83 -15.30
CA GLU A 53 -0.29 -8.78 -14.09
C GLU A 53 -0.24 -7.35 -13.52
N MET A 54 -0.12 -6.33 -14.38
CA MET A 54 -0.18 -4.93 -13.97
C MET A 54 -1.54 -4.56 -13.38
N ASN A 55 -2.65 -5.00 -13.96
CA ASN A 55 -3.98 -4.71 -13.41
C ASN A 55 -4.17 -5.30 -12.01
N ASN A 56 -3.71 -6.53 -11.78
CA ASN A 56 -3.75 -7.15 -10.45
C ASN A 56 -2.88 -6.39 -9.44
N LEU A 57 -1.70 -5.94 -9.88
CA LEU A 57 -0.80 -5.14 -9.06
C LEU A 57 -1.40 -3.76 -8.73
N LEU A 58 -1.98 -3.08 -9.71
CA LEU A 58 -2.68 -1.80 -9.51
C LEU A 58 -3.82 -1.94 -8.51
N LEU A 59 -4.62 -3.02 -8.64
CA LEU A 59 -5.69 -3.30 -7.70
C LEU A 59 -5.16 -3.51 -6.28
N GLN A 60 -4.06 -4.27 -6.12
CA GLN A 60 -3.39 -4.40 -4.82
C GLN A 60 -2.95 -3.03 -4.27
N LYS A 61 -2.37 -2.15 -5.12
CA LYS A 61 -1.96 -0.80 -4.70
C LYS A 61 -3.13 0.10 -4.32
N ILE A 62 -4.25 0.00 -5.01
CA ILE A 62 -5.48 0.71 -4.65
C ILE A 62 -5.97 0.29 -3.26
N GLU A 63 -5.96 -1.01 -2.97
CA GLU A 63 -6.33 -1.52 -1.65
C GLU A 63 -5.36 -1.06 -0.54
N GLU A 64 -4.05 -1.11 -0.79
CA GLU A 64 -3.02 -0.58 0.13
C GLU A 64 -3.27 0.90 0.45
N ILE A 65 -3.46 1.74 -0.59
CA ILE A 65 -3.74 3.17 -0.42
C ILE A 65 -5.05 3.39 0.36
N THR A 66 -6.09 2.61 0.06
CA THR A 66 -7.38 2.72 0.76
C THR A 66 -7.23 2.45 2.25
N LEU A 67 -6.42 1.47 2.64
CA LEU A 67 -6.13 1.18 4.04
C LEU A 67 -5.31 2.29 4.70
N LEU A 68 -4.28 2.79 4.04
CA LEU A 68 -3.50 3.93 4.52
C LEU A 68 -4.38 5.17 4.76
N LEU A 69 -5.34 5.45 3.86
CA LEU A 69 -6.30 6.54 4.02
C LEU A 69 -7.24 6.32 5.21
N ILE A 70 -7.68 5.09 5.45
CA ILE A 70 -8.52 4.75 6.61
C ILE A 70 -7.74 5.03 7.91
N GLU A 71 -6.48 4.59 8.00
CA GLU A 71 -5.65 4.83 9.19
C GLU A 71 -5.35 6.31 9.39
N GLN A 72 -4.99 7.02 8.32
CA GLN A 72 -4.78 8.46 8.37
C GLN A 72 -6.04 9.20 8.83
N GLN A 73 -7.23 8.77 8.38
CA GLN A 73 -8.49 9.38 8.81
C GLN A 73 -8.80 9.11 10.29
N LYS A 74 -8.40 7.96 10.85
CA LYS A 74 -8.50 7.69 12.30
C LYS A 74 -7.60 8.61 13.09
N GLU A 75 -6.33 8.74 12.71
CA GLU A 75 -5.37 9.64 13.35
C GLU A 75 -5.86 11.09 13.32
N ILE A 76 -6.37 11.57 12.18
CA ILE A 76 -6.95 12.91 12.07
C ILE A 76 -8.13 13.11 13.04
N LYS A 77 -8.97 12.10 13.25
CA LYS A 77 -10.10 12.20 14.21
C LYS A 77 -9.57 12.30 15.64
N GLU A 78 -8.61 11.47 16.01
CA GLU A 78 -7.98 11.48 17.34
C GLU A 78 -7.30 12.83 17.65
N LEU A 79 -6.59 13.40 16.66
CA LEU A 79 -5.98 14.72 16.76
C LEU A 79 -7.05 15.82 16.96
N LYS A 80 -8.15 15.79 16.18
CA LYS A 80 -9.26 16.75 16.32
C LYS A 80 -9.93 16.65 17.69
N GLU A 81 -10.14 15.44 18.20
CA GLU A 81 -10.69 15.25 19.56
C GLU A 81 -9.76 15.79 20.64
N THR A 82 -8.46 15.58 20.50
CA THR A 82 -7.45 16.07 21.45
C THR A 82 -7.39 17.60 21.46
N ILE A 83 -7.52 18.24 20.30
CA ILE A 83 -7.57 19.71 20.17
C ILE A 83 -8.85 20.26 20.78
N ASN A 84 -10.01 19.65 20.51
CA ASN A 84 -11.31 20.14 20.99
C ASN A 84 -11.57 19.90 22.49
N LYS A 85 -10.80 19.03 23.15
CA LYS A 85 -10.86 18.80 24.60
C LYS A 85 -10.00 19.77 25.42
N LYS A 86 -9.18 20.61 24.77
CA LYS A 86 -8.40 21.68 25.39
C LYS A 86 -9.14 23.00 25.33
#